data_AF-A0A0B2UM59-F1
#
_entry.id   AF-A0A0B2UM59-F1
#
_cell.length_a   1.000
_cell.length_b   1.000
_cell.length_c   1.000
_cell.angle_alpha   90.00
_cell.angle_beta   90.00
_cell.angle_gamma   90.00
#
_symmetry.space_group_name_H-M   'P 1'
#
loop_
_entity.id
_entity.type
_entity.pdbx_description
1 polymer ?
#
loop_
_entity_poly.entity_id
_entity_poly.type
_entity_poly.pdbx_seq_one_letter_code
_entity_poly.pdbx_strand_id
1 'polypeptide(L)'
;MFTVINSVSSSVTKKLEDKEKAKILTEYNKALNTMKIDKFLTIDPKHQANIALYSKATQYLMSNYTQKKSLAEIEANIHKYRFLEYRDALFNIARRSMDEQENYIKARKFLNIARQKNFICNTLYELEQKLENEWIPK
;
A
#
# COMPACT_ATOMS: atom_id res chain seq x y z
N MET A 1 -12.70 -14.49 -47.54
CA MET A 1 -13.13 -15.13 -46.29
C MET A 1 -12.06 -14.83 -45.24
N PHE A 2 -12.29 -13.84 -44.37
CA PHE A 2 -11.32 -13.46 -43.34
C PHE A 2 -11.46 -14.41 -42.15
N THR A 3 -10.45 -15.25 -41.92
CA THR A 3 -10.34 -16.04 -40.70
C THR A 3 -9.86 -15.13 -39.57
N VAL A 4 -10.69 -14.98 -38.53
CA VAL A 4 -10.32 -14.24 -37.33
C VAL A 4 -9.23 -15.05 -36.61
N ILE A 5 -7.98 -14.58 -36.70
CA ILE A 5 -6.79 -15.24 -36.13
C ILE A 5 -6.84 -15.30 -34.59
N ASN A 6 -7.73 -14.57 -33.94
CA ASN A 6 -7.83 -14.52 -32.47
C ASN A 6 -9.25 -14.83 -31.99
N SER A 7 -9.62 -16.11 -31.95
CA SER A 7 -10.73 -16.55 -31.09
C SER A 7 -10.18 -17.44 -29.98
N VAL A 8 -9.36 -16.86 -29.10
CA VAL A 8 -9.22 -17.45 -27.77
C VAL A 8 -10.63 -17.43 -27.18
N SER A 9 -11.25 -18.60 -27.06
CA SER A 9 -12.61 -18.71 -26.55
C SER A 9 -12.73 -17.98 -25.20
N SER A 10 -13.79 -17.22 -25.01
CA SER A 10 -14.03 -16.44 -23.78
C SER A 10 -13.93 -17.29 -22.49
N SER A 11 -14.18 -18.59 -22.58
CA SER A 11 -14.03 -19.56 -21.50
C SER A 11 -12.57 -19.82 -21.10
N VAL A 12 -11.63 -19.81 -22.06
CA VAL A 12 -10.18 -19.96 -21.78
C VAL A 12 -9.64 -18.70 -21.12
N THR A 13 -10.00 -17.52 -21.61
CA THR A 13 -9.63 -16.24 -20.99
C THR A 13 -10.12 -16.15 -19.56
N LYS A 14 -11.39 -16.48 -19.32
CA LYS A 14 -11.97 -16.50 -17.96
C LYS A 14 -11.24 -17.47 -17.01
N LYS A 15 -10.86 -18.66 -17.49
CA LYS A 15 -10.08 -19.61 -16.68
C LYS A 15 -8.69 -19.07 -16.32
N LEU A 16 -8.05 -18.32 -17.22
CA LEU A 16 -6.75 -17.69 -16.95
C LEU A 16 -6.89 -16.54 -15.93
N GLU A 17 -7.94 -15.72 -16.07
CA GLU A 17 -8.29 -14.68 -15.09
C GLU A 17 -8.53 -15.27 -13.69
N ASP A 18 -9.32 -16.35 -13.59
CA ASP A 18 -9.64 -17.00 -12.32
C ASP A 18 -8.38 -17.62 -11.66
N LYS A 19 -7.49 -18.22 -12.45
CA LYS A 19 -6.21 -18.75 -11.96
C LYS A 19 -5.31 -17.65 -11.41
N GLU A 20 -5.20 -16.53 -12.11
CA GLU A 20 -4.42 -15.38 -11.65
C GLU A 20 -5.01 -14.78 -10.38
N LYS A 21 -6.34 -14.61 -10.33
CA LYS A 21 -7.05 -14.16 -9.13
C LYS A 21 -6.77 -15.07 -7.93
N ALA A 22 -6.86 -16.38 -8.11
CA ALA A 22 -6.58 -17.35 -7.06
C ALA A 22 -5.12 -17.24 -6.56
N LYS A 23 -4.16 -17.02 -7.46
CA LYS A 23 -2.75 -16.80 -7.09
C LYS A 23 -2.59 -15.53 -6.24
N ILE A 24 -3.18 -14.41 -6.66
CA ILE A 24 -3.15 -13.13 -5.92
C ILE A 24 -3.70 -13.33 -4.51
N LEU A 25 -4.88 -13.94 -4.38
CA LEU A 25 -5.53 -14.15 -3.08
C LEU A 25 -4.72 -15.09 -2.17
N THR A 26 -4.12 -16.13 -2.75
CA THR A 26 -3.31 -17.08 -1.99
C THR A 26 -2.06 -16.42 -1.41
N GLU A 27 -1.30 -15.69 -2.23
CA GLU A 27 -0.10 -14.99 -1.77
C GLU A 27 -0.44 -13.81 -0.85
N TYR A 28 -1.57 -13.13 -1.07
CA TYR A 28 -2.08 -12.10 -0.17
C TYR A 28 -2.35 -12.66 1.23
N ASN A 29 -3.07 -13.78 1.33
CA ASN A 29 -3.38 -14.41 2.62
C ASN A 29 -2.11 -14.91 3.32
N LYS A 30 -1.14 -15.46 2.58
CA LYS A 30 0.16 -15.83 3.13
C LYS A 30 0.91 -14.60 3.66
N ALA A 31 0.92 -13.50 2.90
CA ALA A 31 1.58 -12.26 3.32
C ALA A 31 0.90 -11.65 4.56
N LEU A 32 -0.43 -11.71 4.65
CA LEU A 32 -1.17 -11.27 5.85
C LEU A 32 -0.77 -12.05 7.10
N ASN A 33 -0.59 -13.36 6.99
CA ASN A 33 -0.26 -14.21 8.13
C ASN A 33 1.21 -14.11 8.53
N THR A 34 2.12 -14.02 7.56
CA THR A 34 3.57 -14.07 7.80
C THR A 34 4.23 -12.70 7.87
N MET A 35 3.54 -11.64 7.47
CA MET A 35 4.08 -10.28 7.26
C MET A 35 5.25 -10.20 6.28
N LYS A 36 5.43 -11.23 5.43
CA LYS A 36 6.44 -11.25 4.36
C LYS A 36 5.77 -10.90 3.04
N ILE A 37 5.91 -9.64 2.63
CA ILE A 37 5.22 -9.09 1.44
C ILE A 37 6.01 -9.34 0.14
N ASP A 38 7.30 -9.68 0.24
CA ASP A 38 8.22 -9.87 -0.90
C ASP A 38 7.64 -10.72 -2.03
N LYS A 39 7.12 -11.91 -1.70
CA LYS A 39 6.57 -12.85 -2.69
C LYS A 39 5.30 -12.34 -3.35
N PHE A 40 4.52 -11.52 -2.65
CA PHE A 40 3.32 -10.93 -3.22
C PHE A 40 3.67 -9.87 -4.26
N LEU A 41 4.72 -9.08 -4.01
CA LEU A 41 5.14 -8.00 -4.91
C LEU A 41 5.75 -8.46 -6.23
N THR A 42 6.13 -9.74 -6.34
CA THR A 42 6.62 -10.32 -7.61
C THR A 42 5.50 -10.72 -8.55
N ILE A 43 4.24 -10.61 -8.12
CA ILE A 43 3.09 -10.92 -8.98
C ILE A 43 2.92 -9.78 -9.99
N ASP A 44 2.97 -10.15 -11.27
CA ASP A 44 2.66 -9.26 -12.39
C ASP A 44 1.29 -9.64 -12.99
N PRO A 45 0.19 -8.98 -12.56
CA PRO A 45 -1.15 -9.28 -13.04
C PRO A 45 -1.36 -8.79 -14.47
N LYS A 46 -1.79 -9.69 -15.36
CA LYS A 46 -1.98 -9.41 -16.79
C LYS A 46 -3.39 -8.97 -17.14
N HIS A 47 -4.39 -9.35 -16.34
CA HIS A 47 -5.79 -9.06 -16.63
C HIS A 47 -6.29 -7.83 -15.86
N GLN A 48 -6.99 -6.93 -16.55
CA GLN A 48 -7.43 -5.64 -15.98
C GLN A 48 -8.24 -5.77 -14.69
N ALA A 49 -9.14 -6.77 -14.61
CA ALA A 49 -9.92 -7.05 -13.40
C ALA A 49 -9.03 -7.39 -12.20
N ASN A 50 -7.94 -8.12 -12.45
CA ASN A 50 -6.99 -8.56 -11.43
C ASN A 50 -5.95 -7.48 -11.08
N ILE A 51 -5.66 -6.54 -11.99
CA ILE A 51 -4.82 -5.37 -11.70
C ILE A 51 -5.44 -4.53 -10.58
N ALA A 52 -6.75 -4.25 -10.67
CA ALA A 52 -7.46 -3.50 -9.64
C ALA A 52 -7.47 -4.24 -8.29
N LEU A 53 -7.67 -5.57 -8.32
CA LEU A 53 -7.62 -6.42 -7.14
C LEU A 53 -6.22 -6.39 -6.49
N TYR A 54 -5.18 -6.59 -7.29
CA TYR A 54 -3.79 -6.55 -6.85
C TYR A 54 -3.45 -5.20 -6.22
N SER A 55 -3.79 -4.08 -6.88
CA SER A 55 -3.55 -2.74 -6.35
C SER A 55 -4.19 -2.51 -4.97
N LYS A 56 -5.46 -2.91 -4.81
CA LYS A 56 -6.14 -2.84 -3.50
C LYS A 56 -5.47 -3.73 -2.45
N ALA A 57 -5.16 -4.97 -2.81
CA ALA A 57 -4.48 -5.92 -1.92
C ALA A 57 -3.11 -5.39 -1.48
N THR A 58 -2.33 -4.79 -2.38
CA THR A 58 -1.05 -4.14 -2.05
C THR A 58 -1.26 -3.03 -1.03
N GLN A 59 -2.20 -2.11 -1.26
CA GLN A 59 -2.50 -1.02 -0.32
C GLN A 59 -2.81 -1.54 1.09
N TYR A 60 -3.65 -2.57 1.19
CA TYR A 60 -3.98 -3.19 2.47
C TYR A 60 -2.78 -3.86 3.13
N LEU A 61 -1.93 -4.56 2.38
CA LEU A 61 -0.72 -5.17 2.93
C LEU A 61 0.23 -4.12 3.48
N MET A 62 0.43 -3.00 2.76
CA MET A 62 1.30 -1.91 3.21
C MET A 62 0.75 -1.22 4.46
N SER A 63 -0.55 -0.97 4.51
CA SER A 63 -1.20 -0.40 5.70
C SER A 63 -1.07 -1.35 6.90
N ASN A 64 -1.37 -2.64 6.73
CA ASN A 64 -1.29 -3.63 7.80
C ASN A 64 0.16 -3.83 8.29
N TYR A 65 1.15 -3.82 7.40
CA TYR A 65 2.56 -3.89 7.79
C TYR A 65 2.99 -2.68 8.61
N THR A 66 2.65 -1.48 8.15
CA THR A 66 2.98 -0.23 8.86
C THR A 66 2.25 -0.07 10.18
N GLN A 67 1.14 -0.77 10.40
CA GLN A 67 0.46 -0.82 11.70
C GLN A 67 1.10 -1.81 12.67
N LYS A 68 1.57 -2.97 12.19
CA LYS A 68 1.96 -4.09 13.07
C LYS A 68 3.46 -4.20 13.33
N LYS A 69 4.31 -3.67 12.46
CA LYS A 69 5.78 -3.75 12.60
C LYS A 69 6.33 -2.62 13.45
N SER A 70 7.55 -2.74 13.98
CA SER A 70 8.17 -1.62 14.70
C SER A 70 8.52 -0.48 13.73
N LEU A 71 8.56 0.77 14.21
CA LEU A 71 8.92 1.91 13.35
C LEU A 71 10.31 1.76 12.73
N ALA A 72 11.28 1.22 13.50
CA ALA A 72 12.64 0.95 13.01
C ALA A 72 12.65 -0.05 11.83
N GLU A 73 11.88 -1.14 11.92
CA GLU A 73 11.75 -2.10 10.81
C GLU A 73 11.05 -1.48 9.60
N ILE A 74 10.07 -0.60 9.81
CA ILE A 74 9.38 0.09 8.72
C ILE A 74 10.35 0.99 7.99
N GLU A 75 11.12 1.80 8.71
CA GLU A 75 12.11 2.72 8.15
C GLU A 75 13.18 2.01 7.33
N ALA A 76 13.72 0.91 7.85
CA ALA A 76 14.69 0.08 7.13
C ALA A 76 14.14 -0.44 5.79
N ASN A 77 12.81 -0.59 5.67
CA ASN A 77 12.16 -1.15 4.49
C ASN A 77 11.34 -0.12 3.67
N ILE A 78 11.43 1.19 3.97
CA ILE A 78 10.65 2.23 3.28
C ILE A 78 10.82 2.18 1.77
N HIS A 79 12.06 2.09 1.30
CA HIS A 79 12.36 2.08 -0.13
C HIS A 79 12.00 0.75 -0.78
N LYS A 80 12.27 -0.37 -0.08
CA LYS A 80 12.01 -1.72 -0.57
C LYS A 80 10.52 -1.94 -0.87
N TYR A 81 9.65 -1.50 0.03
CA TYR A 81 8.20 -1.68 -0.11
C TYR A 81 7.46 -0.42 -0.60
N ARG A 82 8.19 0.65 -0.89
CA ARG A 82 7.65 1.91 -1.43
C ARG A 82 6.49 2.47 -0.59
N PHE A 83 6.58 2.39 0.74
CA PHE A 83 5.47 2.75 1.65
C PHE A 83 4.91 4.16 1.42
N LEU A 84 5.76 5.10 0.99
CA LEU A 84 5.39 6.50 0.76
C LEU A 84 4.44 6.70 -0.44
N GLU A 85 4.23 5.67 -1.26
CA GLU A 85 3.30 5.71 -2.38
C GLU A 85 1.87 5.35 -1.98
N TYR A 86 1.71 4.77 -0.79
CA TYR A 86 0.43 4.30 -0.30
C TYR A 86 -0.06 5.21 0.82
N ARG A 87 -1.22 5.84 0.59
CA ARG A 87 -1.81 6.83 1.49
C ARG A 87 -1.87 6.36 2.93
N ASP A 88 -2.52 5.23 3.17
CA ASP A 88 -2.78 4.77 4.55
C ASP A 88 -1.48 4.37 5.26
N ALA A 89 -0.52 3.79 4.52
CA ALA A 89 0.81 3.47 5.05
C ALA A 89 1.58 4.74 5.44
N LEU A 90 1.55 5.78 4.61
CA LEU A 90 2.18 7.06 4.88
C LEU A 90 1.59 7.75 6.13
N PHE A 91 0.26 7.72 6.28
CA PHE A 91 -0.40 8.27 7.47
C PHE A 91 -0.11 7.47 8.73
N ASN A 92 -0.06 6.14 8.66
CA ASN A 92 0.33 5.32 9.80
C ASN A 92 1.76 5.65 10.25
N ILE A 93 2.70 5.80 9.31
CA ILE A 93 4.08 6.19 9.63
C ILE A 93 4.12 7.57 10.28
N ALA A 94 3.41 8.56 9.73
CA ALA A 94 3.37 9.91 10.28
C ALA A 94 2.80 9.92 11.70
N ARG A 95 1.66 9.24 11.93
CA ARG A 95 1.03 9.10 13.25
C ARG A 95 2.00 8.49 14.26
N ARG A 96 2.62 7.37 13.91
CA ARG A 96 3.55 6.67 14.80
C ARG A 96 4.85 7.43 15.05
N SER A 97 5.30 8.24 14.08
CA SER A 97 6.44 9.14 14.28
C SER A 97 6.15 10.19 15.35
N MET A 98 4.90 10.65 15.48
CA MET A 98 4.47 11.55 16.55
C MET A 98 4.31 10.78 17.86
N ASP A 99 3.56 9.68 17.85
CA ASP A 99 3.12 8.99 19.07
C ASP A 99 4.25 8.20 19.76
N GLU A 100 5.13 7.53 19.00
CA GLU A 100 6.13 6.62 19.57
C GLU A 100 7.50 7.27 19.77
N GLN A 101 7.84 8.29 18.98
CA GLN A 101 9.17 8.90 18.97
C GLN A 101 9.16 10.41 19.23
N GLU A 102 7.98 11.03 19.39
CA GLU A 102 7.82 12.49 19.53
C GLU A 102 8.57 13.27 18.42
N ASN A 103 8.69 12.66 17.24
CA ASN A 103 9.47 13.21 16.13
C ASN A 103 8.57 13.98 15.15
N TYR A 104 8.13 15.15 15.61
CA TYR A 104 7.21 16.02 14.88
C TYR A 104 7.78 16.55 13.56
N ILE A 105 9.10 16.77 13.47
CA ILE A 105 9.74 17.22 12.22
C ILE A 105 9.58 16.15 11.14
N LYS A 106 9.82 14.88 11.50
CA LYS A 106 9.70 13.76 10.56
C LYS A 106 8.25 13.51 10.17
N ALA A 107 7.32 13.57 11.13
CA ALA A 107 5.89 13.49 10.85
C ALA A 107 5.45 14.58 9.85
N ARG A 108 5.88 15.84 10.06
CA ARG A 108 5.59 16.96 9.15
C ARG A 108 6.12 16.71 7.74
N LYS A 109 7.32 16.13 7.60
CA LYS A 109 7.86 15.74 6.29
C LYS A 109 6.97 14.72 5.59
N PHE A 110 6.47 13.71 6.32
CA PHE A 110 5.57 12.71 5.74
C PHE A 110 4.20 13.30 5.34
N LEU A 111 3.63 14.21 6.13
CA LEU A 111 2.38 14.89 5.78
C LEU A 111 2.55 15.82 4.56
N ASN A 112 3.70 16.50 4.44
CA ASN A 112 4.03 17.27 3.24
C ASN A 112 4.13 16.39 1.98
N ILE A 113 4.73 15.19 2.09
CA ILE A 113 4.75 14.21 0.99
C ILE A 113 3.32 13.79 0.62
N ALA A 114 2.44 13.59 1.61
CA ALA A 114 1.04 13.25 1.37
C ALA A 114 0.31 14.37 0.59
N ARG A 115 0.55 15.63 0.94
CA ARG A 115 0.04 16.80 0.18
C ARG A 115 0.55 16.82 -1.24
N GLN A 116 1.85 16.63 -1.46
CA GLN A 116 2.43 16.59 -2.82
C GLN A 116 1.84 15.48 -3.68
N LYS A 117 1.41 14.37 -3.06
CA LYS A 117 0.73 13.25 -3.71
C LYS A 117 -0.79 13.43 -3.85
N ASN A 118 -1.33 14.58 -3.48
CA ASN A 118 -2.77 14.89 -3.49
C ASN A 118 -3.61 13.93 -2.62
N PHE A 119 -3.06 13.43 -1.50
CA PHE A 119 -3.79 12.61 -0.54
C PHE A 119 -4.64 13.46 0.43
N ILE A 120 -5.46 14.34 -0.13
CA ILE A 120 -6.28 15.29 0.61
C ILE A 120 -7.49 14.54 1.20
N CYS A 121 -7.55 14.44 2.53
CA CYS A 121 -8.64 13.78 3.25
C CYS A 121 -8.67 14.20 4.73
N ASN A 122 -9.75 13.89 5.44
CA ASN A 122 -9.93 14.24 6.86
C ASN A 122 -8.76 13.77 7.74
N THR A 123 -8.24 12.57 7.50
CA THR A 123 -7.11 12.02 8.26
C THR A 123 -5.83 12.85 8.11
N LEU A 124 -5.60 13.46 6.94
CA LEU A 124 -4.47 14.38 6.77
C LEU A 124 -4.66 15.60 7.67
N TYR A 125 -5.83 16.24 7.63
CA TYR A 125 -6.12 17.41 8.43
C TYR A 125 -6.07 17.14 9.94
N GLU A 126 -6.59 15.99 10.38
CA GLU A 126 -6.50 15.55 11.78
C GLU A 126 -5.05 15.41 12.25
N LEU A 127 -4.19 14.80 11.43
CA LEU A 127 -2.77 14.64 11.74
C LEU A 127 -2.00 15.96 11.72
N GLU A 128 -2.36 16.88 10.82
CA GLU A 128 -1.79 18.23 10.77
C GLU A 128 -2.18 19.04 12.00
N GLN A 129 -3.45 19.01 12.39
CA GLN A 129 -3.95 19.70 13.58
C GLN A 129 -3.29 19.16 14.85
N LYS A 130 -3.14 17.83 14.95
CA LYS A 130 -2.41 17.20 16.06
C LYS A 130 -0.98 17.73 16.13
N LEU A 131 -0.30 17.80 14.99
CA LEU A 131 1.07 18.29 14.89
C LEU A 131 1.17 19.76 15.31
N GLU A 132 0.21 20.61 14.96
CA GLU A 132 0.17 22.02 15.37
C GLU A 132 -0.06 22.20 16.87
N ASN A 133 -0.93 21.37 17.47
CA ASN A 133 -1.25 21.45 18.90
C ASN A 133 -0.11 20.96 19.80
N GLU A 134 0.62 19.92 19.37
CA GLU A 134 1.70 19.30 20.16
C GLU A 134 3.07 19.96 19.90
N TRP A 135 3.24 20.61 18.75
CA TRP A 135 4.45 21.36 18.42
C TRP A 135 4.42 22.76 19.02
N ILE A 136 4.82 22.88 20.30
CA ILE A 136 5.19 24.16 20.89
C ILE A 136 6.67 24.41 20.53
N PRO A 137 7.00 25.38 19.66
CA PRO A 137 8.38 25.80 19.50
C PRO A 137 8.86 26.38 20.85
N LYS A 138 9.83 25.73 21.49
CA LYS A 138 10.63 26.35 22.55
C LYS A 138 11.66 27.29 21.95
#